data_AF-A0A3E3E3T8-F1
#
_entry.id   AF-A0A3E3E3T8-F1
#
_cell.length_a   1.000
_cell.length_b   1.000
_cell.length_c   1.000
_cell.angle_alpha   90.00
_cell.angle_beta   90.00
_cell.angle_gamma   90.00
#
_symmetry.space_group_name_H-M   'P 1'
#
loop_
_entity.id
_entity.type
_entity.pdbx_description
1 polymer ?
#
loop_
_entity_poly.entity_id
_entity_poly.type
_entity_poly.pdbx_seq_one_letter_code
_entity_poly.pdbx_strand_id
1 'polypeptide(L)'
;MEKKTIAKSIRMKPSIYEFINSHSGDGFNEKFETVVRRYSLDSKKLVEENRYLMLENAKLNEMIYKKRNLLDQLCNLENDLRTVFFQIKKLDENKVEGF
;
A
#
# COMPACT_ATOMS: atom_id res chain seq x y z
N MET A 1 23.71 28.02 2.30
CA MET A 1 24.40 26.78 1.92
C MET A 1 25.59 26.59 2.84
N GLU A 2 25.74 25.38 3.38
CA GLU A 2 26.97 24.99 4.07
C GLU A 2 28.14 24.98 3.07
N LYS A 3 29.30 25.51 3.47
CA LYS A 3 30.49 25.56 2.59
C LYS A 3 31.21 24.22 2.62
N LYS A 4 31.64 23.74 1.44
CA LYS A 4 32.48 22.53 1.32
C LYS A 4 33.90 22.85 1.82
N THR A 5 34.23 22.41 3.04
CA THR A 5 35.53 22.66 3.69
C THR A 5 36.45 21.43 3.72
N ILE A 6 35.91 20.24 3.43
CA ILE A 6 36.64 18.98 3.49
C ILE A 6 36.91 18.47 2.07
N ALA A 7 38.18 18.25 1.74
CA ALA A 7 38.61 17.62 0.50
C ALA A 7 39.45 16.37 0.80
N LYS A 8 39.11 15.25 0.16
CA LYS A 8 39.82 13.97 0.28
C LYS A 8 39.91 13.30 -1.09
N SER A 9 41.04 12.64 -1.34
CA SER A 9 41.21 11.78 -2.51
C SER A 9 40.90 10.33 -2.15
N ILE A 10 40.19 9.62 -3.04
CA ILE A 10 39.81 8.22 -2.86
C ILE A 10 40.20 7.42 -4.11
N ARG A 11 40.68 6.19 -3.91
CA ARG A 11 40.86 5.22 -4.99
C ARG A 11 39.64 4.29 -5.01
N MET A 12 39.13 4.01 -6.21
CA MET A 12 37.96 3.14 -6.39
C MET A 12 38.11 2.26 -7.62
N LYS A 13 37.28 1.22 -7.69
CA LYS A 13 37.19 0.36 -8.89
C LYS A 13 36.59 1.16 -10.06
N PRO A 14 36.97 0.88 -11.32
CA PRO A 14 36.39 1.53 -12.50
C PRO A 14 34.86 1.45 -12.55
N SER A 15 34.28 0.29 -12.18
CA SER A 15 32.83 0.11 -12.15
C SER A 15 32.11 1.06 -11.18
N ILE A 16 32.73 1.41 -10.06
CA ILE A 16 32.16 2.36 -9.10
C ILE A 16 32.26 3.79 -9.64
N TYR A 17 33.38 4.12 -10.29
CA TYR A 17 33.56 5.41 -10.95
C TYR A 17 32.55 5.63 -12.08
N GLU A 18 32.33 4.63 -12.93
CA GLU A 18 31.31 4.66 -13.99
C GLU A 18 29.90 4.79 -13.41
N PHE A 19 29.59 4.03 -12.37
CA PHE A 19 28.32 4.14 -11.66
C PHE A 19 28.07 5.55 -11.12
N ILE A 20 29.06 6.19 -10.48
CA ILE A 20 28.91 7.57 -10.02
C ILE A 20 28.69 8.51 -11.21
N ASN A 21 29.43 8.31 -12.30
CA ASN A 21 29.35 9.18 -13.48
C ASN A 21 28.05 9.07 -14.28
N SER A 22 27.33 7.95 -14.17
CA SER A 22 26.02 7.78 -14.79
C SER A 22 24.91 8.59 -14.12
N HIS A 23 25.16 9.16 -12.94
CA HIS A 23 24.21 10.01 -12.22
C HIS A 23 24.31 11.47 -12.66
N SER A 24 23.23 12.22 -12.42
CA SER A 24 23.15 13.67 -12.67
C SER A 24 24.01 14.48 -11.69
N GLY A 25 24.62 15.55 -12.18
CA GLY A 25 25.44 16.48 -11.40
C GLY A 25 26.56 17.08 -12.23
N ASP A 26 27.01 18.26 -11.86
CA ASP A 26 28.15 18.95 -12.46
C ASP A 26 29.47 18.46 -11.86
N GLY A 27 30.20 17.69 -12.65
CA GLY A 27 31.45 17.06 -12.26
C GLY A 27 31.29 15.91 -11.25
N PHE A 28 32.42 15.26 -10.95
CA PHE A 28 32.43 14.05 -10.13
C PHE A 28 31.93 14.28 -8.70
N ASN A 29 32.29 15.41 -8.08
CA ASN A 29 32.01 15.67 -6.67
C ASN A 29 30.51 15.83 -6.39
N GLU A 30 29.76 16.49 -7.27
CA GLU A 30 28.32 16.65 -7.11
C GLU A 30 27.57 15.34 -7.38
N LYS A 31 28.00 14.57 -8.38
CA LYS A 31 27.48 13.23 -8.65
C LYS A 31 27.73 12.29 -7.48
N PHE A 32 28.93 12.31 -6.92
CA PHE A 32 29.29 11.52 -5.74
C PHE A 32 28.43 11.90 -4.53
N GLU A 33 28.27 13.20 -4.25
CA GLU A 33 27.39 13.68 -3.18
C GLU A 33 25.94 13.21 -3.39
N THR A 34 25.43 13.29 -4.62
CA THR A 34 24.08 12.84 -4.98
C THR A 34 23.90 11.35 -4.69
N VAL A 35 24.84 10.51 -5.12
CA VAL A 35 24.82 9.07 -4.85
C VAL A 35 24.87 8.80 -3.35
N VAL A 36 25.79 9.44 -2.62
CA VAL A 36 25.90 9.24 -1.17
C VAL A 36 24.61 9.63 -0.46
N ARG A 37 24.01 10.80 -0.77
CA ARG A 37 22.75 11.24 -0.16
C ARG A 37 21.63 10.23 -0.42
N ARG A 38 21.48 9.80 -1.66
CA ARG A 38 20.44 8.84 -2.06
C ARG A 38 20.55 7.51 -1.32
N TYR A 39 21.76 6.98 -1.17
CA TYR A 39 21.93 5.64 -0.58
C TYR A 39 22.14 5.66 0.94
N SER A 40 22.53 6.79 1.55
CA SER A 40 22.78 6.88 3.00
C SER A 40 21.64 7.54 3.78
N LEU A 41 21.05 8.62 3.27
CA LEU A 41 20.00 9.37 3.95
C LEU A 41 18.61 8.88 3.55
N ASP A 42 18.37 8.69 2.25
CA ASP A 42 17.05 8.27 1.78
C ASP A 42 16.78 6.80 2.11
N SER A 43 17.80 5.93 2.13
CA SER A 43 17.59 4.50 2.43
C SER A 43 16.94 4.26 3.81
N LYS A 44 17.37 4.96 4.86
CA LYS A 44 16.76 4.81 6.20
C LYS A 44 15.34 5.36 6.24
N LYS A 45 15.11 6.52 5.60
CA LYS A 45 13.79 7.16 5.53
C LYS A 45 12.81 6.30 4.73
N LEU A 46 13.26 5.74 3.60
CA LEU A 46 12.48 4.85 2.73
C LEU A 46 12.14 3.51 3.41
N VAL A 47 13.04 2.97 4.24
CA VAL A 47 12.75 1.75 5.02
C VAL A 47 11.65 2.03 6.04
N GLU A 48 11.73 3.16 6.75
CA GLU A 48 10.74 3.54 7.74
C GLU A 48 9.39 3.88 7.07
N GLU A 49 9.39 4.65 5.99
CA GLU A 49 8.19 4.93 5.19
C GLU A 49 7.55 3.64 4.66
N ASN A 50 8.33 2.69 4.14
CA ASN A 50 7.80 1.38 3.74
C ASN A 50 7.18 0.63 4.92
N ARG A 51 7.82 0.63 6.10
CA ARG A 51 7.27 0.00 7.30
C ARG A 51 5.93 0.61 7.69
N TYR A 52 5.79 1.94 7.66
CA TYR A 52 4.52 2.62 7.91
C TYR A 52 3.45 2.23 6.89
N LEU A 53 3.78 2.27 5.59
CA LEU A 53 2.85 1.90 4.52
C LEU A 53 2.42 0.43 4.60
N MET A 54 3.29 -0.48 5.02
CA MET A 54 2.92 -1.89 5.25
C MET A 54 1.92 -2.04 6.39
N LEU A 55 2.11 -1.32 7.50
CA LEU A 55 1.19 -1.32 8.64
C LEU A 55 -0.17 -0.72 8.27
N GLU A 56 -0.18 0.35 7.49
CA GLU A 56 -1.42 0.98 7.01
C GLU A 56 -2.17 0.06 6.04
N ASN A 57 -1.48 -0.58 5.09
CA ASN A 57 -2.07 -1.57 4.21
C ASN A 57 -2.65 -2.77 4.97
N ALA A 58 -1.98 -3.24 6.04
CA ALA A 58 -2.51 -4.32 6.87
C ALA A 58 -3.84 -3.91 7.53
N LYS A 59 -3.94 -2.69 8.07
CA LYS A 59 -5.19 -2.16 8.65
C LYS A 59 -6.30 -2.02 7.62
N LEU A 60 -5.98 -1.51 6.43
CA LEU A 60 -6.95 -1.38 5.33
C LEU A 60 -7.47 -2.75 4.88
N ASN A 61 -6.60 -3.75 4.77
CA ASN A 61 -6.99 -5.12 4.44
C ASN A 61 -7.92 -5.73 5.50
N GLU A 62 -7.64 -5.50 6.78
CA GLU A 62 -8.52 -5.94 7.87
C GLU A 62 -9.90 -5.27 7.79
N MET A 63 -9.96 -3.97 7.47
CA MET A 63 -11.22 -3.27 7.26
C MET A 63 -11.98 -3.80 6.04
N ILE A 64 -11.30 -4.08 4.93
CA ILE A 64 -11.92 -4.67 3.74
C ILE A 64 -12.52 -6.04 4.08
N TYR A 65 -11.78 -6.87 4.81
CA TYR A 65 -12.26 -8.17 5.26
C TYR A 65 -13.54 -8.04 6.12
N LYS A 66 -13.53 -7.15 7.12
CA LYS A 66 -14.70 -6.88 7.96
C LYS A 66 -15.91 -6.41 7.16
N LYS A 67 -15.70 -5.51 6.18
CA LYS A 67 -16.77 -5.01 5.29
C LYS A 67 -17.35 -6.12 4.41
N ARG A 68 -16.52 -7.01 3.88
CA ARG A 68 -16.99 -8.17 3.08
C ARG A 68 -17.82 -9.12 3.94
N ASN A 69 -17.35 -9.45 5.14
CA ASN A 69 -18.11 -10.29 6.05
C ASN A 69 -19.48 -9.67 6.42
N LEU A 70 -19.54 -8.35 6.63
CA LEU A 70 -20.81 -7.67 6.86
C LEU A 70 -21.74 -7.73 5.63
N LEU A 71 -21.18 -7.58 4.43
CA LEU A 71 -21.95 -7.70 3.19
C LEU A 71 -22.53 -9.11 3.03
N ASP A 72 -21.75 -10.14 3.31
CA ASP A 72 -22.21 -11.53 3.24
C ASP A 72 -23.37 -11.79 4.23
N GLN A 73 -23.26 -11.24 5.45
CA GLN A 73 -24.34 -11.30 6.45
C GLN A 73 -25.62 -10.61 5.97
N LEU A 74 -25.49 -9.44 5.33
CA LEU A 74 -26.64 -8.71 4.77
C LEU A 74 -27.28 -9.48 3.61
N CYS A 75 -26.50 -10.09 2.73
CA CYS A 75 -27.02 -10.94 1.65
C CYS A 75 -27.78 -12.15 2.19
N ASN A 76 -27.28 -12.79 3.26
CA ASN A 76 -27.99 -13.89 3.90
C ASN A 76 -29.32 -13.44 4.49
N LEU A 77 -29.32 -12.30 5.20
CA LEU A 77 -30.54 -11.73 5.76
C LEU A 77 -31.56 -11.38 4.67
N GLU A 78 -31.12 -10.84 3.54
CA GLU A 78 -31.98 -10.56 2.39
C GLU A 78 -32.65 -11.84 1.87
N ASN A 79 -31.88 -12.93 1.74
CA ASN A 79 -32.41 -14.22 1.30
C ASN A 79 -33.43 -14.81 2.29
N ASP A 80 -33.16 -14.68 3.60
CA ASP A 80 -34.09 -15.11 4.64
C ASP A 80 -35.40 -14.32 4.56
N LEU A 81 -35.32 -13.00 4.41
CA LEU A 81 -36.50 -12.14 4.24
C LEU A 81 -37.30 -12.49 2.98
N ARG A 82 -36.63 -12.74 1.85
CA ARG A 82 -37.28 -13.20 0.61
C ARG A 82 -38.01 -14.52 0.85
N THR A 83 -37.38 -15.46 1.55
CA THR A 83 -37.98 -16.77 1.87
C THR A 83 -39.23 -16.61 2.71
N VAL A 84 -39.18 -15.81 3.78
CA VAL A 84 -40.34 -15.51 4.64
C VAL A 84 -41.45 -14.85 3.83
N PHE A 85 -41.12 -13.89 2.97
CA PHE A 85 -42.10 -13.21 2.10
C PHE A 85 -42.86 -14.20 1.21
N PHE A 86 -42.16 -15.13 0.55
CA PHE A 86 -42.80 -16.15 -0.28
C PHE A 86 -43.67 -17.12 0.52
N GLN A 87 -43.26 -17.48 1.75
CA GLN A 87 -44.06 -18.33 2.63
C GLN A 87 -45.37 -17.63 3.04
N ILE A 88 -45.30 -16.35 3.42
CA ILE A 88 -46.48 -15.55 3.75
C ILE A 88 -47.42 -15.46 2.54
N LYS A 89 -46.88 -15.17 1.35
CA LYS A 89 -47.68 -15.09 0.12
C LYS A 89 -48.42 -16.40 -0.18
N LYS A 90 -47.75 -17.54 -0.05
CA LYS A 90 -48.36 -18.86 -0.25
C LYS A 90 -49.45 -19.16 0.78
N LEU A 91 -49.28 -18.74 2.04
CA LEU A 91 -50.31 -18.91 3.07
C LEU A 91 -51.55 -18.06 2.79
N ASP A 92 -51.37 -16.86 2.22
CA ASP A 92 -52.47 -15.99 1.83
C ASP A 92 -53.25 -16.56 0.64
N GLU A 93 -52.56 -17.05 -0.39
CA GLU A 93 -53.16 -17.72 -1.57
C GLU A 93 -53.99 -18.96 -1.16
N ASN A 94 -53.48 -19.81 -0.26
CA ASN A 94 -54.19 -21.00 0.20
C ASN A 94 -55.44 -20.71 1.06
N LYS A 95 -55.55 -19.51 1.66
CA LYS A 95 -56.75 -19.11 2.42
C LYS A 95 -57.92 -18.74 1.52
N VAL A 96 -57.66 -18.40 0.25
CA VAL A 96 -58.70 -17.98 -0.71
C VAL A 96 -59.38 -19.19 -1.36
N GLU A 97 -58.70 -20.33 -1.52
CA GLU A 97 -59.22 -21.55 -2.15
C GLU A 97 -59.98 -22.50 -1.19
N GLY A 98 -59.99 -22.20 0.11
CA GLY A 98 -60.56 -23.05 1.16
C GLY A 98 -62.02 -22.75 1.56
N PHE A 99 -62.79 -22.03 0.74
CA PHE A 99 -64.21 -21.70 0.97
C PHE A 99 -65.12 -22.28 -0.10
#